data_AF-A0A2A2FID5-F1
#
_entry.id   AF-A0A2A2FID5-F1
#
_cell.length_a   1.000
_cell.length_b   1.000
_cell.length_c   1.000
_cell.angle_alpha   90.00
_cell.angle_beta   90.00
_cell.angle_gamma   90.00
#
_symmetry.space_group_name_H-M   'P 1'
#
loop_
_entity.id
_entity.type
_entity.pdbx_description
1 polymer ?
#
loop_
_entity_poly.entity_id
_entity_poly.type
_entity_poly.pdbx_seq_one_letter_code
_entity_poly.pdbx_strand_id
1 'polypeptide(L)'
;MPSVLQVGVPGGAELIVVLLLAAVAAVAAVCASLIIYLDAVERNSGHVLAWTIAALLGGVVVWTLYLVVRDEVGGNGLTASSRP
;
A
#
# COMPACT_ATOMS: atom_id res chain seq x y z
N MET A 1 30.10 8.50 15.98
CA MET A 1 30.15 8.87 14.55
C MET A 1 28.78 8.53 13.97
N PRO A 2 27.88 9.49 13.71
CA PRO A 2 26.62 9.16 13.07
C PRO A 2 26.91 8.68 11.64
N SER A 3 26.22 7.63 11.19
CA SER A 3 26.42 7.04 9.87
C SER A 3 26.06 8.07 8.79
N VAL A 4 27.05 8.49 8.01
CA VAL A 4 26.92 9.49 6.92
C VAL A 4 25.99 8.99 5.80
N LEU A 5 25.66 7.70 5.78
CA LEU A 5 24.72 7.11 4.81
C LEU A 5 23.24 7.36 5.13
N GLN A 6 22.91 7.93 6.29
CA GLN A 6 21.52 8.14 6.72
C GLN A 6 21.10 9.61 6.81
N VAL A 7 21.99 10.53 6.41
CA VAL A 7 21.64 11.95 6.22
C VAL A 7 21.26 12.15 4.75
N GLY A 8 20.29 11.36 4.28
CA GLY A 8 19.60 11.64 3.03
C GLY A 8 18.59 12.75 3.31
N VAL A 9 18.69 13.86 2.60
CA VAL A 9 17.62 14.87 2.58
C VAL A 9 16.31 14.15 2.25
N PRO A 10 15.26 14.24 3.10
CA PRO A 10 13.96 13.67 2.77
C PRO A 10 13.46 14.39 1.52
N GLY A 11 13.48 13.74 0.36
CA GLY A 11 13.23 14.46 -0.89
C GLY A 11 13.48 13.68 -2.18
N GLY A 12 14.59 12.94 -2.25
CA GLY A 12 15.11 12.44 -3.53
C GLY A 12 14.67 11.01 -3.89
N ALA A 13 15.57 10.06 -3.73
CA ALA A 13 15.38 8.69 -4.18
C ALA A 13 14.33 7.91 -3.36
N GLU A 14 14.26 8.14 -2.05
CA GLU A 14 13.30 7.45 -1.17
C GLU A 14 11.84 7.79 -1.53
N LEU A 15 11.56 9.06 -1.88
CA LEU A 15 10.24 9.47 -2.35
C LEU A 15 9.87 8.82 -3.68
N ILE A 16 10.84 8.67 -4.59
CA ILE A 16 10.63 7.98 -5.87
C ILE A 16 10.29 6.51 -5.62
N VAL A 17 10.98 5.85 -4.71
CA VAL A 17 10.71 4.44 -4.35
C VAL A 17 9.34 4.29 -3.70
N VAL A 18 8.99 5.16 -2.77
CA VAL A 18 7.65 5.16 -2.12
C VAL A 18 6.55 5.44 -3.15
N LEU A 19 6.76 6.40 -4.05
CA LEU A 19 5.82 6.73 -5.12
C LEU A 19 5.64 5.56 -6.09
N LEU A 20 6.73 4.88 -6.45
CA LEU A 20 6.68 3.69 -7.30
C LEU A 20 5.88 2.58 -6.62
N LEU A 21 6.12 2.31 -5.33
CA LEU A 21 5.35 1.31 -4.58
C LEU A 21 3.87 1.67 -4.52
N ALA A 22 3.56 2.94 -4.23
CA ALA A 22 2.20 3.44 -4.19
C ALA A 22 1.53 3.32 -5.57
N ALA A 23 2.25 3.61 -6.66
CA ALA A 23 1.76 3.47 -8.03
C ALA A 23 1.46 2.00 -8.37
N VAL A 24 2.34 1.06 -8.01
CA VAL A 24 2.11 -0.38 -8.24
C VAL A 24 0.87 -0.85 -7.46
N ALA A 25 0.73 -0.45 -6.20
CA ALA A 25 -0.45 -0.78 -5.40
C ALA A 25 -1.74 -0.17 -5.98
N ALA A 26 -1.69 1.09 -6.43
CA ALA A 26 -2.81 1.76 -7.07
C ALA A 26 -3.22 1.05 -8.37
N VAL A 27 -2.26 0.68 -9.22
CA VAL A 27 -2.52 -0.09 -10.45
C VAL A 27 -3.20 -1.42 -10.11
N ALA A 28 -2.72 -2.14 -9.10
CA ALA A 28 -3.34 -3.40 -8.67
C ALA A 28 -4.79 -3.20 -8.21
N ALA A 29 -5.06 -2.16 -7.41
CA ALA A 29 -6.42 -1.83 -6.96
C ALA A 29 -7.35 -1.47 -8.13
N VAL A 30 -6.87 -0.69 -9.10
CA VAL A 30 -7.61 -0.34 -10.31
C VAL A 30 -7.90 -1.58 -11.14
N CYS A 31 -6.90 -2.44 -11.39
CA CYS A 31 -7.09 -3.69 -12.13
C CYS A 31 -8.11 -4.62 -11.46
N ALA A 32 -8.04 -4.78 -10.13
CA ALA A 32 -9.02 -5.56 -9.39
C ALA A 32 -10.44 -4.98 -9.52
N SER A 33 -10.59 -3.66 -9.40
CA SER A 33 -11.88 -2.99 -9.57
C SER A 33 -12.45 -3.16 -10.98
N LEU A 34 -11.59 -3.13 -12.01
CA LEU A 34 -11.97 -3.31 -13.40
C LEU A 34 -12.44 -4.75 -13.67
N ILE A 35 -11.75 -5.75 -13.12
CA ILE A 35 -12.17 -7.15 -13.24
C ILE A 35 -13.55 -7.35 -12.62
N ILE A 36 -13.78 -6.78 -11.43
CA ILE A 36 -15.07 -6.87 -10.74
C ILE A 36 -16.18 -6.14 -11.52
N TYR A 37 -15.87 -4.98 -12.11
CA TYR A 37 -16.79 -4.28 -13.00
C TYR A 37 -17.19 -5.17 -14.18
N LEU A 38 -16.20 -5.75 -14.88
CA LEU A 38 -16.45 -6.59 -16.05
C LEU A 38 -17.26 -7.85 -15.70
N ASP A 39 -16.91 -8.54 -14.60
CA ASP A 39 -17.67 -9.70 -14.11
C ASP A 39 -19.12 -9.32 -13.75
N ALA A 40 -19.32 -8.18 -13.09
CA ALA A 40 -20.66 -7.74 -12.71
C ALA A 40 -21.51 -7.31 -13.93
N VAL A 41 -20.89 -6.72 -14.96
CA VAL A 41 -21.53 -6.39 -16.24
C VAL A 41 -21.91 -7.66 -16.99
N GLU A 42 -21.00 -8.63 -17.09
CA GLU A 42 -21.25 -9.92 -17.74
C GLU A 42 -22.42 -10.66 -17.08
N ARG A 43 -22.55 -10.55 -15.76
CA ARG A 43 -23.67 -11.13 -14.98
C ARG A 43 -24.94 -10.27 -14.95
N ASN A 44 -25.00 -9.16 -15.69
CA ASN A 44 -26.12 -8.21 -15.73
C ASN A 44 -26.59 -7.77 -14.32
N SER A 45 -25.64 -7.51 -13.41
CA SER A 45 -25.94 -7.13 -12.03
C SER A 45 -26.41 -5.67 -11.95
N GLY A 46 -27.56 -5.43 -11.32
CA GLY A 46 -28.03 -4.05 -11.06
C GLY A 46 -27.14 -3.24 -10.12
N HIS A 47 -26.12 -3.86 -9.50
CA HIS A 47 -25.25 -3.27 -8.49
C HIS A 47 -23.78 -3.17 -8.92
N VAL A 48 -23.49 -3.27 -10.23
CA VAL A 48 -22.11 -3.20 -10.79
C VAL A 48 -21.29 -2.08 -10.14
N LEU A 49 -21.85 -0.88 -10.11
CA LEU A 49 -21.18 0.34 -9.63
C LEU A 49 -20.83 0.26 -8.14
N ALA A 50 -21.71 -0.35 -7.33
CA ALA A 50 -21.47 -0.55 -5.91
C ALA A 50 -20.30 -1.52 -5.67
N TRP A 51 -20.24 -2.62 -6.42
CA TRP A 51 -19.16 -3.60 -6.30
C TRP A 51 -17.81 -3.04 -6.73
N THR A 52 -17.76 -2.27 -7.83
CA THR A 52 -16.55 -1.62 -8.30
C THR A 52 -16.02 -0.60 -7.30
N ILE A 53 -16.90 0.25 -6.74
CA ILE A 53 -16.51 1.23 -5.72
C ILE A 53 -16.04 0.54 -4.44
N ALA A 54 -16.76 -0.50 -3.99
CA ALA A 54 -16.39 -1.25 -2.80
C ALA A 54 -15.01 -1.90 -2.95
N ALA A 55 -14.70 -2.44 -4.12
CA ALA A 55 -13.38 -3.03 -4.40
C ALA A 55 -12.26 -1.98 -4.37
N LEU A 56 -12.49 -0.83 -5.00
CA LEU A 56 -11.52 0.27 -5.05
C LEU A 56 -11.26 0.82 -3.63
N LEU A 57 -12.32 1.16 -2.90
CA LEU A 57 -12.21 1.73 -1.55
C LEU A 57 -11.73 0.70 -0.53
N GLY A 58 -12.10 -0.58 -0.66
CA GLY A 58 -11.60 -1.66 0.18
C GLY A 58 -10.07 -1.78 0.11
N GLY A 59 -9.49 -1.64 -1.08
CA GLY A 59 -8.04 -1.58 -1.26
C GLY A 59 -7.39 -0.41 -0.51
N VAL A 60 -8.00 0.78 -0.56
CA VAL A 60 -7.53 1.96 0.18
C VAL A 60 -7.58 1.72 1.69
N VAL A 61 -8.69 1.15 2.21
CA VAL A 61 -8.84 0.85 3.63
C VAL A 61 -7.76 -0.12 4.12
N VAL A 62 -7.54 -1.22 3.40
CA VAL A 62 -6.49 -2.20 3.75
C VAL A 62 -5.11 -1.55 3.73
N TRP A 63 -4.82 -0.71 2.74
CA TRP A 63 -3.56 0.00 2.64
C TRP A 63 -3.35 0.98 3.82
N THR A 64 -4.37 1.75 4.19
CA THR A 64 -4.31 2.64 5.36
C THR A 64 -4.10 1.86 6.65
N LEU A 65 -4.82 0.75 6.85
CA LEU A 65 -4.65 -0.09 8.03
C LEU A 65 -3.24 -0.68 8.11
N TYR A 66 -2.69 -1.15 6.98
CA TYR A 66 -1.30 -1.58 6.93
C TYR A 66 -0.35 -0.47 7.36
N LEU A 67 -0.56 0.78 6.92
CA LEU A 67 0.27 1.92 7.32
C LEU A 67 0.14 2.32 8.79
N VAL A 68 -1.02 2.10 9.40
CA VAL A 68 -1.20 2.36 10.84
C VAL A 68 -0.54 1.27 11.68
N VAL A 69 -0.76 0.01 11.32
CA VAL A 69 -0.29 -1.15 12.10
C VAL A 69 1.18 -1.46 11.85
N ARG A 70 1.75 -1.13 10.67
CA ARG A 70 3.16 -1.44 10.33
C ARG A 70 4.14 -0.99 11.40
N ASP A 71 3.89 0.15 12.01
CA ASP A 71 4.83 0.77 12.95
C ASP A 71 4.73 0.11 14.33
N GLU A 72 3.59 -0.51 14.66
CA GLU A 72 3.40 -1.33 15.85
C GLU A 72 4.23 -2.64 15.80
N VAL A 73 4.46 -3.18 14.60
CA VAL A 73 5.20 -4.44 14.40
C VAL A 73 6.70 -4.22 14.13
N GLY A 74 7.08 -3.03 13.64
CA GLY A 74 8.46 -2.73 13.21
C GLY A 74 9.48 -2.46 14.32
N GLY A 75 9.04 -2.26 15.57
CA GLY A 75 9.91 -1.81 16.68
C GLY A 75 10.93 -2.82 17.20
N ASN A 76 10.86 -4.09 16.80
CA ASN A 76 11.55 -5.17 17.51
C ASN A 76 12.89 -5.60 16.88
N GLY A 77 13.26 -5.02 15.73
CA GLY A 77 14.43 -5.45 14.94
C GLY A 77 15.78 -4.89 15.39
N LEU A 78 15.80 -3.83 16.22
CA LEU A 78 17.03 -3.11 16.58
C LEU A 78 17.61 -3.46 17.97
N THR A 79 16.91 -4.28 18.76
CA THR A 79 17.35 -4.67 20.11
C THR A 79 17.99 -6.06 20.19
N ALA A 80 18.04 -6.82 19.09
CA ALA A 80 18.61 -8.18 19.08
C ALA A 80 20.14 -8.24 18.94
N SER A 81 20.81 -7.13 18.61
CA SER A 81 22.28 -7.06 18.43
C SER A 81 22.97 -6.35 19.61
N SER A 82 22.70 -6.77 20.84
CA SER A 82 23.56 -6.40 21.97
C SER A 82 23.35 -7.37 23.13
N ARG A 83 24.00 -8.52 23.06
CA ARG A 83 24.45 -9.21 24.27
C ARG A 83 25.96 -9.45 24.16
N PRO A 84 26.70 -9.18 25.24
CA PRO A 84 28.17 -9.19 25.28
C PRO A 84 28.75 -10.59 25.07
#